data_AF-A0A8R2H4V4-F1
#
_entry.id   AF-A0A8R2H4V4-F1
#
_cell.length_a   1.000
_cell.length_b   1.000
_cell.length_c   1.000
_cell.angle_alpha   90.00
_cell.angle_beta   90.00
_cell.angle_gamma   90.00
#
_symmetry.space_group_name_H-M   'P 1'
#
loop_
_entity.id
_entity.type
_entity.pdbx_description
1 polymer ?
#
loop_
_entity_poly.entity_id
_entity_poly.type
_entity_poly.pdbx_seq_one_letter_code
_entity_poly.pdbx_strand_id
1 'polypeptide(L)'
;MNNRNIMQVSSMFKVIMGQLRSGQEFDFSGSTDHCVVMNLTRGSLRPNTTTDEEAIERYVAAISEYLQNALGVPKSRIMIFYYEHDMALIGNNGRTLKRIWSEIGTFPSD
;
A
#
# COMPACT_ATOMS: atom_id res chain seq x y z
N MET A 1 20.35 0.55 10.30
CA MET A 1 19.02 0.56 9.64
C MET A 1 18.50 1.99 9.64
N ASN A 2 18.30 2.60 8.48
CA ASN A 2 17.71 3.94 8.36
C ASN A 2 16.21 3.79 8.08
N ASN A 3 15.37 3.98 9.09
CA ASN A 3 13.92 4.10 8.90
C ASN A 3 13.61 5.52 8.43
N ARG A 4 13.15 5.67 7.19
CA ARG A 4 12.58 6.96 6.72
C ARG A 4 11.06 6.80 6.65
N ASN A 5 10.36 7.56 7.49
CA ASN A 5 8.93 7.78 7.33
C ASN A 5 8.75 8.79 6.21
N ILE A 6 8.15 8.38 5.09
CA ILE A 6 7.86 9.29 3.98
C ILE A 6 6.42 9.78 4.17
N MET A 7 6.27 11.07 4.42
CA MET A 7 4.99 11.72 4.62
C MET A 7 4.42 12.19 3.27
N GLN A 8 3.25 11.64 2.95
CA GLN A 8 2.06 12.25 2.33
C GLN A 8 2.24 13.17 1.10
N VAL A 9 1.81 12.67 -0.06
CA VAL A 9 1.41 13.51 -1.20
C VAL A 9 -0.11 13.57 -1.23
N SER A 10 -0.70 14.72 -0.88
CA SER A 10 -2.14 14.95 -1.03
C SER A 10 -2.42 15.51 -2.43
N SER A 11 -3.04 14.70 -3.30
CA SER A 11 -3.86 15.27 -4.38
C SER A 11 -5.32 15.02 -4.01
N MET A 12 -6.00 16.12 -3.69
CA MET A 12 -7.38 16.38 -3.24
C MET A 12 -8.21 15.34 -2.45
N PHE A 13 -8.04 14.03 -2.54
CA PHE A 13 -8.84 13.05 -1.76
C PHE A 13 -8.12 11.74 -1.40
N LYS A 14 -6.84 11.54 -1.73
CA LYS A 14 -6.13 10.27 -1.44
C LYS A 14 -4.97 10.49 -0.46
N VAL A 15 -5.03 9.84 0.70
CA VAL A 15 -3.93 9.78 1.68
C VAL A 15 -3.20 8.46 1.48
N ILE A 16 -1.97 8.53 0.96
CA ILE A 16 -1.06 7.38 0.88
C ILE A 16 -0.04 7.56 2.00
N MET A 17 0.04 6.57 2.90
CA MET A 17 1.07 6.50 3.93
C MET A 17 1.96 5.29 3.64
N GLY A 18 3.27 5.46 3.77
CA GLY A 18 4.22 4.39 3.52
C GLY A 18 5.38 4.44 4.51
N GLN A 19 5.87 3.27 4.89
CA GLN A 19 7.15 3.12 5.58
C GLN A 19 8.10 2.38 4.65
N LEU A 20 9.27 2.96 4.40
CA LEU A 20 10.34 2.29 3.68
C LEU A 20 11.39 1.80 4.67
N ARG A 21 11.73 0.52 4.58
CA ARG A 21 12.87 -0.10 5.27
C ARG A 21 13.84 -0.60 4.21
N SER A 22 15.11 -0.26 4.34
CA SER A 22 16.15 -0.63 3.38
C SER A 22 17.37 -1.22 4.09
N GLY A 23 18.09 -2.12 3.41
CA GLY A 23 19.31 -2.75 3.93
C GLY A 23 19.04 -3.91 4.89
N GLN A 24 17.85 -4.49 4.87
CA GLN A 24 17.62 -5.83 5.44
C GLN A 24 18.01 -6.87 4.39
N GLU A 25 18.75 -7.89 4.81
CA GLU A 25 18.93 -9.09 4.00
C GLU A 25 17.65 -9.91 4.02
N PHE A 26 17.21 -10.33 2.84
CA PHE A 26 16.01 -11.13 2.67
C PHE A 26 16.32 -12.25 1.69
N ASP A 27 16.10 -13.50 2.10
CA ASP A 27 16.13 -14.63 1.18
C ASP A 27 14.79 -14.69 0.46
N PHE A 28 14.78 -14.22 -0.79
CA PHE A 28 13.61 -14.21 -1.65
C PHE A 28 13.75 -15.27 -2.74
N SER A 29 12.93 -16.32 -2.61
CA SER A 29 12.92 -17.48 -3.50
C SER A 29 14.28 -18.19 -3.62
N GLY A 30 15.03 -18.28 -2.51
CA GLY A 30 16.34 -18.96 -2.48
C GLY A 30 17.51 -18.09 -2.96
N SER A 31 17.33 -16.78 -3.06
CA SER A 31 18.36 -15.83 -3.47
C SER A 31 18.30 -14.55 -2.63
N THR A 32 19.48 -14.04 -2.27
CA THR A 32 19.69 -12.78 -1.57
C THR A 32 19.87 -11.57 -2.50
N ASP A 33 19.68 -11.74 -3.82
CA ASP A 33 19.71 -10.64 -4.77
C ASP A 33 18.67 -9.57 -4.40
N HIS A 34 18.86 -8.33 -4.85
CA HIS A 34 17.94 -7.24 -4.56
C HIS A 34 16.48 -7.62 -4.88
N CYS A 35 15.60 -7.41 -3.90
CA CYS A 35 14.19 -7.71 -3.98
C CYS A 35 13.38 -6.61 -3.25
N VAL A 36 12.08 -6.56 -3.53
CA VAL A 36 11.14 -5.69 -2.82
C VAL A 36 10.03 -6.53 -2.21
N VAL A 37 9.78 -6.35 -0.92
CA VAL A 37 8.62 -6.90 -0.23
C VAL A 37 7.77 -5.73 0.26
N MET A 38 6.51 -5.69 -0.15
CA MET A 38 5.59 -4.60 0.15
C MET A 38 4.30 -5.14 0.77
N ASN A 39 3.88 -4.54 1.88
CA ASN A 39 2.54 -4.71 2.42
C ASN A 39 1.68 -3.53 1.96
N LEU A 40 0.70 -3.80 1.11
CA LEU A 40 -0.23 -2.83 0.57
C LEU A 40 -1.57 -2.97 1.29
N THR A 41 -1.94 -1.96 2.08
CA THR A 41 -3.20 -1.94 2.82
C THR A 41 -4.17 -0.95 2.20
N ARG A 42 -5.38 -1.42 1.85
CA ARG A 42 -6.52 -0.57 1.46
C ARG A 42 -7.54 -0.53 2.60
N GLY A 43 -8.02 0.67 2.93
CA GLY A 43 -9.21 0.85 3.75
C GLY A 43 -10.48 0.76 2.91
N SER A 44 -11.47 -0.01 3.37
CA SER A 44 -12.77 -0.19 2.72
C SER A 44 -13.92 0.08 3.67
N LEU A 45 -15.04 0.56 3.14
CA LEU A 45 -16.29 0.72 3.90
C LEU A 45 -17.10 -0.58 4.00
N ARG A 46 -16.83 -1.51 3.09
CA ARG A 46 -17.53 -2.80 3.00
C ARG A 46 -16.50 -3.91 2.76
N PRO A 47 -15.60 -4.15 3.73
CA PRO A 47 -14.59 -5.19 3.58
C PRO A 47 -15.27 -6.52 3.25
N ASN A 48 -14.66 -7.31 2.36
CA ASN A 48 -15.12 -8.65 1.99
C ASN A 48 -16.46 -8.73 1.21
N THR A 49 -17.03 -7.61 0.75
CA THR A 49 -18.32 -7.65 0.02
C THR A 49 -18.15 -7.88 -1.48
N THR A 50 -17.06 -7.40 -2.09
CA THR A 50 -16.55 -7.90 -3.39
C THR A 50 -15.12 -7.37 -3.54
N THR A 51 -14.14 -8.26 -3.53
CA THR A 51 -12.77 -7.86 -3.89
C THR A 51 -12.76 -7.67 -5.40
N ASP A 52 -12.62 -6.43 -5.89
CA ASP A 52 -12.39 -6.18 -7.32
C ASP A 52 -10.98 -6.62 -7.68
N GLU A 53 -10.84 -7.89 -8.05
CA GLU A 53 -9.56 -8.50 -8.44
C GLU A 53 -8.92 -7.75 -9.61
N GLU A 54 -9.71 -7.24 -10.57
CA GLU A 54 -9.20 -6.47 -11.70
C GLU A 54 -8.59 -5.12 -11.25
N ALA A 55 -9.22 -4.45 -10.28
CA ALA A 55 -8.61 -3.25 -9.68
C ALA A 55 -7.30 -3.59 -8.95
N ILE A 56 -7.25 -4.70 -8.20
CA ILE A 56 -6.03 -5.12 -7.51
C ILE A 56 -4.92 -5.42 -8.50
N GLU A 57 -5.20 -6.18 -9.57
CA GLU A 57 -4.23 -6.50 -10.62
C GLU A 57 -3.69 -5.22 -11.27
N ARG A 58 -4.55 -4.24 -11.56
CA ARG A 58 -4.13 -2.93 -12.08
C ARG A 58 -3.21 -2.19 -11.12
N TYR A 59 -3.51 -2.19 -9.82
CA TYR A 59 -2.66 -1.57 -8.81
C TYR A 59 -1.31 -2.29 -8.68
N VAL A 60 -1.31 -3.62 -8.60
CA VAL A 60 -0.11 -4.44 -8.51
C VAL A 60 0.76 -4.26 -9.74
N ALA A 61 0.18 -4.22 -10.94
CA ALA A 61 0.90 -3.99 -12.18
C ALA A 61 1.58 -2.61 -12.20
N ALA A 62 0.83 -1.55 -11.87
CA ALA A 62 1.35 -0.18 -11.84
C ALA A 62 2.47 0.00 -10.80
N ILE A 63 2.29 -0.53 -9.59
CA ILE A 63 3.29 -0.47 -8.52
C ILE A 63 4.55 -1.26 -8.93
N SER A 64 4.39 -2.46 -9.46
CA SER A 64 5.51 -3.31 -9.85
C SER A 64 6.31 -2.71 -10.99
N GLU A 65 5.64 -2.08 -11.96
CA GLU A 65 6.30 -1.32 -13.03
C GLU A 65 7.07 -0.11 -12.50
N TYR A 66 6.46 0.68 -11.62
CA TYR A 66 7.12 1.81 -10.99
C TYR A 66 8.37 1.37 -10.21
N LEU A 67 8.26 0.34 -9.38
CA LEU A 67 9.37 -0.19 -8.59
C LEU A 67 10.50 -0.73 -9.46
N GLN A 68 10.17 -1.43 -10.55
CA GLN A 68 11.19 -1.90 -11.50
C GLN A 68 11.95 -0.72 -12.11
N ASN A 69 11.24 0.32 -12.55
CA ASN A 69 11.87 1.46 -13.21
C ASN A 69 12.64 2.35 -12.24
N ALA A 70 12.13 2.54 -11.01
CA ALA A 70 12.73 3.42 -10.02
C ALA A 70 13.90 2.76 -9.25
N LEU A 71 13.84 1.45 -9.00
CA LEU A 71 14.80 0.72 -8.17
C LEU A 71 15.64 -0.30 -8.94
N GLY A 72 15.33 -0.57 -10.21
CA GLY A 72 16.05 -1.56 -11.01
C GLY A 72 15.81 -3.02 -10.60
N VAL A 73 14.80 -3.28 -9.76
CA VAL A 73 14.48 -4.63 -9.29
C VAL A 73 13.55 -5.31 -10.30
N PRO A 74 13.89 -6.51 -10.83
CA PRO A 74 13.01 -7.23 -11.75
C PRO A 74 11.64 -7.51 -11.12
N LYS A 75 10.55 -7.41 -11.91
CA LYS A 75 9.18 -7.74 -11.43
C LYS A 75 9.08 -9.11 -10.75
N SER A 76 9.86 -10.11 -11.20
CA SER A 76 9.91 -11.45 -10.59
C SER A 76 10.49 -11.48 -9.16
N ARG A 77 11.14 -10.40 -8.70
CA ARG A 77 11.68 -10.22 -7.36
C ARG A 77 10.91 -9.18 -6.53
N ILE A 78 9.67 -8.90 -6.92
CA ILE A 78 8.76 -8.02 -6.20
C ILE A 78 7.62 -8.88 -5.65
N MET A 79 7.41 -8.81 -4.34
CA MET A 79 6.29 -9.45 -3.66
C MET A 79 5.41 -8.39 -3.01
N ILE A 80 4.13 -8.41 -3.34
CA ILE A 80 3.14 -7.49 -2.79
C ILE A 80 2.08 -8.31 -2.05
N PHE A 81 1.99 -8.12 -0.75
CA PHE A 81 0.89 -8.61 0.06
C PHE A 81 -0.20 -7.55 0.09
N TYR A 82 -1.36 -7.86 -0.48
CA TYR A 82 -2.51 -6.97 -0.47
C TYR A 82 -3.45 -7.30 0.68
N TYR A 83 -3.83 -6.30 1.46
CA TYR A 83 -4.75 -6.42 2.58
C TYR A 83 -5.88 -5.40 2.45
N GLU A 84 -7.11 -5.85 2.61
CA GLU A 84 -8.26 -4.98 2.78
C GLU A 84 -8.67 -4.97 4.26
N HIS A 85 -8.89 -3.78 4.81
CA HIS A 85 -9.36 -3.61 6.19
C HIS A 85 -10.52 -2.63 6.25
N ASP A 86 -11.41 -2.83 7.23
CA ASP A 86 -12.45 -1.85 7.55
C ASP A 86 -11.79 -0.51 7.93
N MET A 87 -12.23 0.59 7.30
CA MET A 87 -11.78 1.94 7.63
C MET A 87 -12.02 2.33 9.10
N ALA A 88 -12.93 1.65 9.82
CA ALA A 88 -13.13 1.81 11.25
C ALA A 88 -11.93 1.33 12.08
N LEU A 89 -11.11 0.41 11.55
CA LEU A 89 -9.96 -0.17 12.25
C LEU A 89 -8.65 0.60 11.99
N ILE A 90 -8.63 1.48 11.00
CA ILE A 90 -7.45 2.26 10.64
C ILE A 90 -7.55 3.62 11.34
N GLY A 91 -6.68 3.87 12.32
CA GLY A 91 -6.58 5.14 13.04
C GLY A 91 -5.51 6.08 12.47
N ASN A 92 -5.82 7.37 12.41
CA ASN A 92 -4.87 8.45 12.14
C ASN A 92 -5.14 9.63 13.10
N ASN A 93 -4.13 10.05 13.85
CA ASN A 93 -4.20 11.15 14.83
C ASN A 93 -5.42 11.05 15.78
N GLY A 94 -5.62 9.87 16.37
CA GLY A 94 -6.69 9.62 17.34
C GLY A 94 -8.11 9.52 16.75
N ARG A 95 -8.26 9.60 15.43
CA ARG A 95 -9.54 9.41 14.73
C ARG A 95 -9.45 8.24 13.76
N THR A 96 -10.53 7.49 13.59
CA THR A 96 -10.59 6.44 12.57
C THR A 96 -10.72 7.06 11.17
N LEU A 97 -10.22 6.38 10.14
CA LEU A 97 -10.39 6.82 8.76
C LEU A 97 -11.87 6.95 8.42
N LYS A 98 -12.72 6.04 8.90
CA LYS A 98 -14.19 6.13 8.74
C LYS A 98 -14.74 7.48 9.24
N ARG A 99 -14.29 7.93 10.41
CA ARG A 99 -14.71 9.22 11.00
C ARG A 99 -14.20 10.41 10.19
N ILE A 100 -12.91 10.41 9.85
CA ILE A 100 -12.29 11.47 9.04
C ILE A 100 -13.04 11.64 7.72
N TRP A 101 -13.32 10.54 7.04
CA TRP A 101 -14.03 10.55 5.75
C TRP A 101 -15.51 10.93 5.88
N SER A 102 -16.19 10.53 6.96
CA SER A 102 -17.57 10.99 7.23
C SER A 102 -17.66 12.50 7.49
N GLU A 103 -16.63 13.10 8.10
CA GLU A 103 -16.55 14.55 8.37
C GLU A 103 -16.27 15.35 7.08
N ILE A 104 -15.58 14.76 6.10
CA ILE A 104 -15.24 15.40 4.81
C ILE A 104 -16.37 15.24 3.77
N GLY A 105 -17.31 14.31 3.99
CA GLY A 105 -18.58 14.23 3.22
C GLY A 105 -18.48 13.64 1.81
N THR A 106 -17.30 13.17 1.39
CA THR A 106 -17.12 12.42 0.14
C THR A 106 -16.40 11.15 0.53
N PHE A 107 -16.97 9.95 0.40
CA PHE A 107 -16.23 8.70 0.61
C PHE A 107 -15.43 8.36 -0.65
N PRO A 108 -14.27 7.67 -0.55
CA PRO A 108 -13.65 7.14 -1.75
C PRO A 108 -14.63 6.09 -2.28
N SER A 109 -15.15 6.31 -3.49
CA SER A 109 -15.91 5.27 -4.19
C SER A 109 -15.01 4.06 -4.34
N ASP A 110 -15.55 2.87 -4.08
CA ASP A 110 -14.82 1.62 -4.25
C ASP A 110 -14.29 1.43 -5.67
#